data_AF-A0A3E1DK29-F1
#
_entry.id   AF-A0A3E1DK29-F1
#
_cell.length_a   1.000
_cell.length_b   1.000
_cell.length_c   1.000
_cell.angle_alpha   90.00
_cell.angle_beta   90.00
_cell.angle_gamma   90.00
#
_symmetry.space_group_name_H-M   'P 1'
#
loop_
_entity.id
_entity.type
_entity.pdbx_description
1 polymer ?
#
loop_
_entity_poly.entity_id
_entity_poly.type
_entity_poly.pdbx_seq_one_letter_code
_entity_poly.pdbx_strand_id
1 'polypeptide(L)' 'MLKLFLPYFILCSIIAINLSALSVVLQMNIIDTSITAKSISWTLTACAWSLAYVCRNR' A
#
# COMPACT_ATOMS: atom_id res chain seq x y z
N MET A 1 -25.92 -7.14 6.29
CA MET A 1 -24.49 -7.03 6.64
C MET A 1 -23.56 -6.73 5.46
N LEU A 2 -24.02 -6.57 4.21
CA LEU A 2 -23.14 -6.32 3.05
C LEU A 2 -22.53 -4.90 2.94
N LYS A 3 -23.12 -3.88 3.58
CA LYS A 3 -22.77 -2.47 3.32
C LYS A 3 -21.47 -1.98 3.98
N LEU A 4 -20.97 -2.68 5.01
CA LEU A 4 -19.78 -2.23 5.77
C LEU A 4 -18.45 -2.71 5.15
N PHE A 5 -18.48 -3.69 4.23
CA PHE A 5 -17.27 -4.26 3.62
C PHE A 5 -16.68 -3.33 2.55
N LEU A 6 -17.54 -2.64 1.80
CA LEU A 6 -17.11 -1.68 0.78
C LEU A 6 -16.24 -0.53 1.32
N PRO A 7 -16.63 0.19 2.41
CA PRO A 7 -15.78 1.25 2.93
C PRO A 7 -14.43 0.74 3.46
N TYR A 8 -14.39 -0.47 4.03
CA TYR A 8 -13.14 -1.04 4.52
C TYR A 8 -12.18 -1.43 3.38
N PHE A 9 -12.71 -2.03 2.31
CA PHE A 9 -11.95 -2.29 1.09
C PHE A 9 -11.42 -0.99 0.46
N ILE A 10 -12.24 0.05 0.39
CA ILE A 10 -11.84 1.37 -0.13
C ILE A 10 -10.70 1.96 0.72
N LEU A 11 -10.80 1.93 2.04
CA LEU A 11 -9.75 2.41 2.94
C LEU A 11 -8.44 1.65 2.76
N CYS A 12 -8.48 0.31 2.70
CA CYS A 12 -7.30 -0.50 2.46
C CYS A 12 -6.67 -0.20 1.10
N SER A 13 -7.50 0.01 0.06
CA SER A 13 -7.03 0.35 -1.28
C SER A 13 -6.37 1.73 -1.35
N ILE A 14 -6.92 2.73 -0.65
CA ILE A 14 -6.31 4.08 -0.54
C ILE A 14 -4.93 4.00 0.13
N ILE A 15 -4.80 3.23 1.21
CA ILE A 15 -3.52 3.03 1.89
C ILE A 15 -2.50 2.36 0.95
N ALA A 16 -2.92 1.30 0.26
CA ALA A 16 -2.06 0.58 -0.68
C ALA A 16 -1.58 1.46 -1.85
N ILE A 17 -2.46 2.29 -2.41
CA ILE A 17 -2.13 3.24 -3.48
C ILE A 17 -1.14 4.29 -2.98
N ASN A 18 -1.35 4.88 -1.80
CA ASN A 18 -0.45 5.88 -1.24
C ASN A 18 0.95 5.32 -0.95
N LEU A 19 1.03 4.10 -0.41
CA LEU A 19 2.32 3.42 -0.21
C LEU A 19 3.00 3.06 -1.54
N SER A 20 2.22 2.72 -2.56
CA SER A 20 2.75 2.49 -3.91
C SER A 20 3.37 3.78 -4.48
N ALA A 21 2.66 4.90 -4.39
CA ALA A 21 3.18 6.20 -4.82
C ALA A 21 4.45 6.60 -4.05
N LEU A 22 4.46 6.42 -2.73
CA LEU A 22 5.64 6.66 -1.90
C LEU A 22 6.84 5.79 -2.33
N SER A 23 6.62 4.50 -2.54
CA SER A 23 7.66 3.57 -2.98
C SER A 23 8.24 3.96 -4.34
N VAL A 24 7.40 4.41 -5.27
CA VAL A 24 7.85 4.93 -6.58
C VAL A 24 8.70 6.17 -6.40
N VAL A 25 8.26 7.15 -5.60
CA VAL A 25 9.04 8.38 -5.32
C VAL A 25 10.40 8.05 -4.71
N LEU A 26 10.45 7.12 -3.74
CA LEU A 26 11.69 6.65 -3.14
C LEU A 26 12.61 5.95 -4.16
N GLN A 27 12.03 5.18 -5.10
CA GLN A 27 12.78 4.49 -6.15
C GLN A 27 13.34 5.45 -7.21
N MET A 28 12.66 6.56 -7.48
CA MET A 28 13.12 7.60 -8.40
C MET A 28 14.34 8.37 -7.89
N ASN A 29 14.82 8.09 -6.67
CA ASN A 29 15.96 8.76 -6.03
C ASN A 29 15.82 10.29 -5.99
N ILE A 30 14.59 10.81 -5.98
CA ILE A 30 14.32 12.25 -5.82
C ILE A 30 14.74 12.70 -4.41
N ILE A 31 14.61 11.79 -3.44
CA ILE A 31 15.07 11.96 -2.06
C ILE A 31 16.15 10.91 -1.82
N ASP A 32 17.33 11.37 -1.40
CA ASP A 32 18.43 10.46 -1.10
C ASP A 32 18.09 9.63 0.14
N THR A 33 17.83 8.34 -0.09
CA THR A 33 17.30 7.41 0.90
C THR A 33 18.02 6.08 0.79
N SER A 34 18.26 5.44 1.94
CA SER A 34 18.98 4.17 2.01
C SER A 34 18.22 3.07 1.25
N ILE A 35 18.98 2.10 0.74
CA ILE A 35 18.40 0.93 0.06
C ILE A 35 17.45 0.13 0.97
N THR A 36 17.74 0.15 2.28
CA THR A 36 16.91 -0.44 3.33
C THR A 36 15.55 0.25 3.41
N ALA A 37 15.50 1.59 3.38
CA ALA A 37 14.25 2.34 3.42
C ALA A 37 13.37 2.03 2.20
N LYS A 38 13.97 1.93 1.00
CA LYS A 38 13.28 1.55 -0.24
C LYS A 38 12.70 0.14 -0.15
N SER A 39 13.48 -0.80 0.38
CA SER A 39 13.06 -2.20 0.55
C SER A 39 11.91 -2.34 1.55
N ILE A 40 11.95 -1.60 2.67
CA ILE A 40 10.86 -1.54 3.65
C ILE A 40 9.60 -0.95 3.01
N SER A 41 9.72 0.12 2.23
CA SER A 41 8.58 0.75 1.55
C SER A 41 7.88 -0.22 0.60
N TRP A 42 8.65 -0.97 -0.20
CA TRP A 42 8.10 -1.99 -1.10
C TRP A 42 7.44 -3.14 -0.34
N THR A 43 8.05 -3.58 0.77
CA THR A 43 7.47 -4.63 1.63
C THR A 43 6.13 -4.19 2.21
N LEU A 44 6.05 -2.96 2.74
CA LEU A 44 4.81 -2.38 3.26
C LEU A 44 3.74 -2.24 2.17
N THR A 45 4.15 -1.86 0.96
CA THR A 45 3.25 -1.76 -0.20
C THR A 45 2.65 -3.12 -0.55
N ALA A 46 3.46 -4.18 -0.60
CA ALA A 46 2.98 -5.53 -0.86
C ALA A 46 2.01 -6.03 0.24
N CYS A 47 2.32 -5.74 1.51
CA CYS A 47 1.43 -6.05 2.64
C CYS A 47 0.09 -5.31 2.53
N ALA A 48 0.10 -4.02 2.18
CA ALA A 48 -1.12 -3.22 2.04
C ALA A 48 -2.02 -3.72 0.91
N TRP A 49 -1.45 -4.10 -0.24
CA TRP A 49 -2.20 -4.72 -1.32
C TRP A 49 -2.77 -6.09 -0.93
N SER A 50 -1.98 -6.91 -0.24
CA SER A 50 -2.44 -8.21 0.27
C SER A 50 -3.66 -8.05 1.18
N LEU A 51 -3.61 -7.06 2.09
CA LEU A 51 -4.75 -6.73 2.96
C LEU A 51 -5.96 -6.25 2.15
N ALA A 52 -5.76 -5.35 1.18
CA ALA A 52 -6.84 -4.88 0.31
C ALA A 52 -7.52 -6.02 -0.46
N TYR A 53 -6.77 -7.00 -0.96
CA TYR A 53 -7.32 -8.19 -1.63
C TYR A 53 -8.13 -9.08 -0.69
N VAL A 54 -7.64 -9.31 0.54
CA VAL A 54 -8.39 -10.06 1.55
C VAL A 54 -9.70 -9.34 1.89
N CYS A 55 -9.68 -8.01 2.00
CA CYS A 55 -10.85 -7.19 2.28
C CYS A 55 -11.83 -7.11 1.10
N ARG A 56 -11.37 -7.35 -0.13
CA ARG A 56 -12.21 -7.40 -1.33
C ARG A 56 -13.00 -8.71 -1.42
N ASN A 57 -12.35 -9.82 -1.07
CA ASN A 57 -12.90 -11.17 -1.21
C ASN A 57 -13.66 -11.67 0.04
N ARG A 58 -13.76 -10.84 1.08
CA ARG A 58 -14.62 -11.07 2.26
C ARG A 58 -15.92 -10.31 2.11
#